data_AF-A0A520DGD1-F1
#
_entry.id   AF-A0A520DGD1-F1
#
_cell.length_a   1.000
_cell.length_b   1.000
_cell.length_c   1.000
_cell.angle_alpha   90.00
_cell.angle_beta   90.00
_cell.angle_gamma   90.00
#
_symmetry.space_group_name_H-M   'P 1'
#
loop_
_entity.id
_entity.type
_entity.pdbx_description
1 polymer ?
#
loop_
_entity_poly.entity_id
_entity_poly.type
_entity_poly.pdbx_seq_one_letter_code
_entity_poly.pdbx_strand_id
1 'polypeptide(L)'
;MNFELLLGRKLKDDVIVEVLEAQGMEVVYDFDRTNENLADVYWAAAKASGFQFRFDQDQMLEVVFLYIAASEGFSPVARDEVDVPLYENLKRAKQDFIQKGISYTESESGNWWIKGHFEAGIRHYEFRDGALSLVTLSGKAG
;
A
#
# COMPACT_ATOMS: atom_id res chain seq x y z
N MET A 1 0.19 11.98 -6.10
CA MET A 1 -1.12 11.34 -6.36
C MET A 1 -1.85 11.19 -5.04
N ASN A 2 -3.18 11.15 -4.98
CA ASN A 2 -3.85 10.79 -3.72
C ASN A 2 -4.19 9.30 -3.76
N PHE A 3 -3.31 8.47 -3.20
CA PHE A 3 -3.42 7.00 -3.28
C PHE A 3 -4.57 6.48 -2.42
N GLU A 4 -4.87 7.15 -1.30
CA GLU A 4 -5.99 6.74 -0.45
C GLU A 4 -7.35 6.87 -1.14
N LEU A 5 -7.51 7.88 -2.01
CA LEU A 5 -8.73 8.08 -2.80
C LEU A 5 -8.90 7.07 -3.95
N LEU A 6 -7.89 6.26 -4.25
CA LEU A 6 -7.98 5.18 -5.24
C LEU A 6 -8.54 3.90 -4.64
N LEU A 7 -8.37 3.68 -3.33
CA LEU A 7 -8.88 2.49 -2.65
C LEU A 7 -10.40 2.37 -2.80
N GLY A 8 -10.87 1.15 -3.05
CA GLY A 8 -12.29 0.85 -3.28
C GLY A 8 -12.81 1.27 -4.66
N ARG A 9 -11.95 1.70 -5.59
CA ARG A 9 -12.34 1.88 -7.00
C ARG A 9 -12.21 0.59 -7.78
N LYS A 10 -13.06 0.43 -8.80
CA LYS A 10 -12.97 -0.69 -9.74
C LYS A 10 -11.77 -0.52 -10.66
N LEU A 11 -11.19 -1.63 -11.11
CA LEU A 11 -10.15 -1.66 -12.15
C LEU A 11 -10.55 -0.89 -13.41
N LYS A 12 -11.85 -0.89 -13.72
CA LYS A 12 -12.44 -0.21 -14.89
C LYS A 12 -12.95 1.21 -14.60
N ASP A 13 -12.70 1.75 -13.41
CA ASP A 13 -13.00 3.14 -13.09
C ASP A 13 -12.07 4.06 -13.89
N ASP A 14 -12.59 5.13 -14.49
CA ASP A 14 -11.81 6.01 -15.38
C ASP A 14 -10.54 6.54 -14.70
N VAL A 15 -10.61 6.86 -13.39
CA VAL A 15 -9.46 7.36 -12.63
C VAL A 15 -8.38 6.29 -12.49
N ILE A 16 -8.76 5.01 -12.35
CA ILE A 16 -7.81 3.90 -12.28
C ILE A 16 -7.18 3.68 -13.66
N VAL A 17 -7.98 3.66 -14.72
CA VAL A 17 -7.50 3.48 -16.09
C VAL A 17 -6.51 4.57 -16.47
N GLU A 18 -6.81 5.83 -16.18
CA GLU A 18 -5.90 6.97 -16.43
C GLU A 18 -4.54 6.78 -15.73
N VAL A 19 -4.54 6.31 -14.47
CA VAL A 19 -3.29 6.03 -13.75
C VAL A 19 -2.50 4.89 -14.40
N LEU A 20 -3.18 3.79 -14.75
CA LEU A 20 -2.54 2.64 -15.40
C LEU A 20 -1.90 3.06 -16.73
N GLU A 21 -2.61 3.82 -17.56
CA GLU A 21 -2.12 4.30 -18.85
C GLU A 21 -0.95 5.28 -18.71
N ALA A 22 -1.07 6.27 -17.82
CA ALA A 22 -0.03 7.27 -17.59
C ALA A 22 1.29 6.66 -17.09
N GLN A 23 1.21 5.52 -16.41
CA GLN A 23 2.35 4.83 -15.82
C GLN A 23 2.80 3.62 -16.65
N GLY A 24 2.12 3.32 -17.76
CA GLY A 24 2.39 2.14 -18.58
C GLY A 24 2.27 0.83 -17.80
N MET A 25 1.32 0.74 -16.88
CA MET A 25 1.14 -0.42 -16.01
C MET A 25 0.34 -1.52 -16.73
N GLU A 26 0.90 -2.72 -16.75
CA GLU A 26 0.19 -3.93 -17.17
C GLU A 26 -0.56 -4.54 -16.00
N VAL A 27 -1.78 -5.02 -16.27
CA VAL A 27 -2.60 -5.74 -15.29
C VAL A 27 -2.39 -7.24 -15.47
N VAL A 28 -1.88 -7.90 -14.44
CA VAL A 28 -1.61 -9.32 -14.38
C VAL A 28 -2.66 -10.01 -13.52
N TYR A 29 -3.41 -10.94 -14.11
CA TYR A 29 -4.33 -11.82 -13.38
C TYR A 29 -3.55 -12.97 -12.73
N ASP A 30 -3.83 -13.21 -11.45
CA ASP A 30 -3.23 -14.28 -10.65
C ASP A 30 -4.34 -15.08 -9.97
N PHE A 31 -4.40 -16.37 -10.29
CA PHE A 31 -5.45 -17.28 -9.86
C PHE A 31 -4.90 -18.35 -8.92
N ASP A 32 -5.78 -19.05 -8.21
CA ASP A 32 -5.38 -20.15 -7.34
C ASP A 32 -4.76 -21.32 -8.13
N ARG A 33 -3.43 -21.39 -8.12
CA ARG A 33 -2.66 -22.47 -8.76
C ARG A 33 -2.45 -23.67 -7.84
N THR A 34 -2.67 -23.53 -6.54
CA THR A 34 -2.44 -24.59 -5.54
C THR A 34 -3.71 -25.36 -5.18
N ASN A 35 -4.89 -24.88 -5.61
CA ASN A 35 -6.21 -25.38 -5.21
C ASN A 35 -6.41 -25.31 -3.69
N GLU A 36 -5.84 -24.30 -3.05
CA GLU A 36 -5.98 -24.04 -1.61
C GLU A 36 -7.18 -23.14 -1.29
N ASN A 37 -8.05 -22.93 -2.27
CA ASN A 37 -9.25 -22.09 -2.20
C ASN A 37 -8.88 -20.62 -1.92
N LEU A 38 -7.83 -20.15 -2.60
CA LEU A 38 -7.42 -18.75 -2.58
C LEU A 38 -8.27 -17.96 -3.58
N ALA A 39 -8.65 -16.73 -3.19
CA ALA A 39 -9.35 -15.83 -4.11
C ALA A 39 -8.39 -15.35 -5.20
N ASP A 40 -8.91 -15.23 -6.41
CA ASP A 40 -8.19 -14.62 -7.53
C ASP A 40 -7.90 -13.14 -7.23
N VAL A 41 -6.80 -12.64 -7.80
CA VAL A 41 -6.37 -11.25 -7.64
C VAL A 41 -5.84 -10.70 -8.95
N TYR A 42 -5.75 -9.38 -9.03
CA TYR A 42 -5.13 -8.68 -10.14
C TYR A 42 -4.06 -7.74 -9.63
N TRP A 43 -2.91 -7.75 -10.28
CA TRP A 43 -1.75 -6.94 -9.91
C TRP A 43 -1.41 -5.95 -11.02
N ALA A 44 -1.04 -4.73 -10.66
CA ALA A 44 -0.49 -3.78 -11.61
C ALA A 44 0.66 -3.02 -10.94
N ALA A 45 1.82 -2.94 -11.59
CA ALA A 45 3.04 -2.42 -10.97
C ALA A 45 3.69 -1.32 -11.80
N ALA A 46 3.92 -0.15 -11.18
CA ALA A 46 4.71 0.94 -11.73
C ALA A 46 6.11 0.90 -11.09
N LYS A 47 6.94 -0.07 -11.49
CA LYS A 47 8.26 -0.31 -10.85
C LYS A 47 9.18 0.92 -10.86
N ALA A 48 9.20 1.67 -11.96
CA ALA A 48 10.00 2.89 -12.07
C ALA A 48 9.51 4.01 -11.15
N SER A 49 8.21 4.03 -10.84
CA SER A 49 7.56 5.06 -10.00
C SER A 49 7.39 4.61 -8.54
N GLY A 50 7.75 3.36 -8.22
CA GLY A 50 7.82 2.88 -6.85
C GLY A 50 6.50 2.50 -6.21
N PHE A 51 5.48 2.13 -6.98
CA PHE A 51 4.22 1.66 -6.40
C PHE A 51 3.57 0.50 -7.16
N GLN A 52 2.69 -0.21 -6.46
CA GLN A 52 1.94 -1.36 -6.98
C GLN A 52 0.51 -1.36 -6.45
N PHE A 53 -0.40 -1.79 -7.30
CA PHE A 53 -1.81 -2.02 -6.98
C PHE A 53 -2.10 -3.51 -6.90
N ARG A 54 -2.94 -3.89 -5.94
CA ARG A 54 -3.60 -5.19 -5.86
C ARG A 54 -5.11 -5.00 -5.82
N PHE A 55 -5.78 -5.62 -6.76
CA PHE A 55 -7.22 -5.69 -6.81
C PHE A 55 -7.69 -7.07 -6.34
N ASP A 56 -8.85 -7.10 -5.70
CA ASP A 56 -9.50 -8.34 -5.29
C ASP A 56 -10.16 -9.07 -6.47
N GLN A 57 -10.83 -10.19 -6.19
CA GLN A 57 -11.56 -11.00 -7.16
C GLN A 57 -12.69 -10.22 -7.88
N ASP A 58 -13.26 -9.21 -7.23
CA ASP A 58 -14.30 -8.33 -7.76
C ASP A 58 -13.71 -7.13 -8.52
N GLN A 59 -12.39 -7.15 -8.75
CA GLN A 59 -11.62 -6.11 -9.42
C GLN A 59 -11.67 -4.77 -8.69
N MET A 60 -11.81 -4.77 -7.37
CA MET A 60 -11.77 -3.58 -6.51
C MET A 60 -10.35 -3.38 -6.00
N LEU A 61 -9.82 -2.15 -6.11
CA LEU A 61 -8.50 -1.81 -5.59
C LEU A 61 -8.51 -1.85 -4.05
N GLU A 62 -7.95 -2.92 -3.49
CA GLU A 62 -7.99 -3.16 -2.05
C GLU A 62 -6.67 -2.80 -1.35
N VAL A 63 -5.54 -2.87 -2.07
CA VAL A 63 -4.22 -2.59 -1.52
C VAL A 63 -3.35 -1.78 -2.48
N VAL A 64 -2.69 -0.76 -1.94
CA VAL A 64 -1.63 0.01 -2.62
C VAL A 64 -0.33 -0.14 -1.84
N PHE A 65 0.74 -0.52 -2.53
CA PHE A 65 2.10 -0.61 -1.99
C PHE A 65 2.92 0.58 -2.48
N LEU A 66 3.51 1.34 -1.56
CA LEU A 66 4.36 2.50 -1.82
C LEU A 66 5.77 2.22 -1.31
N TYR A 67 6.69 1.92 -2.22
CA TYR A 67 8.07 1.57 -1.91
C TYR A 67 8.85 2.85 -1.59
N ILE A 68 9.17 3.09 -0.32
CA ILE A 68 9.91 4.28 0.13
C ILE A 68 11.42 4.11 -0.03
N ALA A 69 11.89 2.87 0.01
CA ALA A 69 13.24 2.47 -0.33
C ALA A 69 13.19 1.46 -1.49
N ALA A 70 14.26 1.40 -2.29
CA ALA A 70 14.34 0.48 -3.41
C ALA A 70 14.29 -0.97 -2.91
N SER A 71 13.38 -1.78 -3.45
CA SER A 71 13.19 -3.19 -3.10
C SER A 71 12.46 -3.91 -4.23
N GLU A 72 12.74 -5.20 -4.44
CA GLU A 72 11.98 -6.05 -5.40
C GLU A 72 11.92 -5.52 -6.84
N GLY A 73 12.92 -4.70 -7.23
CA GLY A 73 12.99 -4.04 -8.53
C GLY A 73 12.14 -2.77 -8.65
N PHE A 74 11.55 -2.30 -7.56
CA PHE A 74 10.91 -0.99 -7.48
C PHE A 74 11.93 0.09 -7.12
N SER A 75 11.83 1.24 -7.79
CA SER A 75 12.49 2.47 -7.36
C SER A 75 11.73 3.09 -6.18
N PRO A 76 12.32 3.98 -5.40
CA PRO A 76 11.58 4.75 -4.40
C PRO A 76 10.50 5.62 -5.05
N VAL A 77 9.30 5.63 -4.47
CA VAL A 77 8.26 6.60 -4.83
C VAL A 77 8.74 8.02 -4.50
N ALA A 78 8.39 8.98 -5.37
CA ALA A 78 8.68 10.38 -5.12
C ALA A 78 7.95 10.85 -3.85
N ARG A 79 8.69 11.43 -2.89
CA ARG A 79 8.14 11.74 -1.55
C ARG A 79 7.03 12.79 -1.59
N ASP A 80 7.05 13.67 -2.57
CA ASP A 80 6.04 14.70 -2.84
C ASP A 80 4.78 14.13 -3.52
N GLU A 81 4.83 12.89 -4.02
CA GLU A 81 3.67 12.20 -4.57
C GLU A 81 2.87 11.41 -3.51
N VAL A 82 3.44 11.18 -2.33
CA VAL A 82 2.81 10.42 -1.23
C VAL A 82 1.95 11.34 -0.36
N ASP A 83 0.68 10.98 -0.23
CA ASP A 83 -0.37 11.72 0.49
C ASP A 83 -0.52 11.32 1.96
N VAL A 84 0.30 10.38 2.43
CA VAL A 84 0.34 9.93 3.83
C VAL A 84 1.66 10.32 4.52
N PRO A 85 1.67 10.51 5.85
CA PRO A 85 2.89 10.87 6.58
C PRO A 85 4.01 9.84 6.40
N LEU A 86 5.20 10.28 6.00
CA LEU A 86 6.39 9.42 5.94
C LEU A 86 7.21 9.58 7.22
N TYR A 87 7.19 8.56 8.07
CA TYR A 87 7.92 8.58 9.34
C TYR A 87 9.38 8.16 9.18
N GLU A 88 10.27 8.83 9.89
CA GLU A 88 11.71 8.51 9.90
C GLU A 88 11.97 7.11 10.48
N ASN A 89 11.25 6.75 11.54
CA ASN A 89 11.39 5.49 12.26
C ASN A 89 10.09 5.14 13.01
N LEU A 90 10.01 3.90 13.50
CA LEU A 90 8.83 3.39 14.22
C LEU A 90 8.48 4.24 15.44
N LYS A 91 9.47 4.72 16.20
CA LYS A 91 9.23 5.55 17.39
C LYS A 91 8.48 6.83 17.03
N ARG A 92 8.82 7.48 15.92
CA ARG A 92 8.11 8.68 15.44
C ARG A 92 6.68 8.36 14.99
N ALA A 93 6.48 7.27 14.25
CA ALA A 93 5.15 6.83 13.83
C ALA A 93 4.24 6.57 15.05
N LYS A 94 4.75 5.83 16.03
CA LYS A 94 4.04 5.51 17.28
C LYS A 94 3.68 6.75 18.08
N GLN A 95 4.61 7.70 18.23
CA GLN A 95 4.35 8.96 18.92
C GLN A 95 3.22 9.75 18.25
N ASP A 96 3.24 9.85 16.92
CA ASP A 96 2.20 10.54 16.16
C ASP A 96 0.83 9.86 16.30
N PHE A 97 0.79 8.51 16.26
CA PHE A 97 -0.45 7.76 16.46
C PHE A 97 -1.04 7.98 17.86
N ILE A 98 -0.22 7.93 18.90
CA ILE A 98 -0.65 8.22 20.28
C ILE A 98 -1.18 9.65 20.38
N GLN A 99 -0.45 10.63 19.82
CA GLN A 99 -0.84 12.05 19.89
C GLN A 99 -2.16 12.32 19.19
N LYS A 100 -2.44 11.63 18.08
CA LYS A 100 -3.67 11.78 17.29
C LYS A 100 -4.81 10.86 17.74
N GLY A 101 -4.60 10.03 18.76
CA GLY A 101 -5.59 9.06 19.22
C GLY A 101 -5.90 7.96 18.20
N ILE A 102 -4.96 7.65 17.30
CA ILE A 102 -5.11 6.59 16.29
C ILE A 102 -4.86 5.24 16.98
N SER A 103 -5.81 4.31 16.85
CA SER A 103 -5.61 2.92 17.27
C SER A 103 -4.56 2.25 16.39
N TYR A 104 -3.69 1.43 16.96
CA TYR A 104 -2.63 0.77 16.20
C TYR A 104 -2.28 -0.62 16.73
N THR A 105 -1.71 -1.42 15.84
CA THR A 105 -1.00 -2.67 16.15
C THR A 105 0.44 -2.55 15.68
N GLU A 106 1.38 -3.25 16.31
CA GLU A 106 2.80 -3.19 15.96
C GLU A 106 3.46 -4.57 16.11
N SER A 107 4.66 -4.72 15.56
CA SER A 107 5.44 -5.95 15.70
C SER A 107 5.68 -6.30 17.17
N GLU A 108 5.38 -7.53 17.59
CA GLU A 108 5.61 -8.00 18.97
C GLU A 108 7.08 -7.97 19.38
N SER A 109 7.98 -8.20 18.43
CA SER A 109 9.43 -8.15 18.61
C SER A 109 10.11 -7.61 17.36
N GLY A 110 11.24 -6.91 17.55
CA GLY A 110 12.09 -6.41 16.46
C GLY A 110 11.77 -5.01 15.92
N ASN A 111 10.70 -4.36 16.38
CA ASN A 111 10.35 -2.96 16.04
C ASN A 111 10.42 -2.64 14.53
N TRP A 112 9.88 -3.52 13.69
CA TRP A 112 10.03 -3.44 12.24
C TRP A 112 8.74 -3.06 11.51
N TRP A 113 7.60 -2.98 12.19
CA TRP A 113 6.39 -2.41 11.59
C TRP A 113 5.37 -1.87 12.60
N ILE A 114 4.51 -0.97 12.12
CA ILE A 114 3.32 -0.47 12.82
C ILE A 114 2.15 -0.29 11.84
N LYS A 115 0.94 -0.68 12.24
CA LYS A 115 -0.32 -0.51 11.49
C LYS A 115 -1.24 0.43 12.25
N GLY A 116 -1.57 1.57 11.64
CA GLY A 116 -2.59 2.47 12.17
C GLY A 116 -3.96 2.16 11.58
N HIS A 117 -4.99 2.18 12.41
CA HIS A 117 -6.38 1.96 12.03
C HIS A 117 -7.09 3.31 11.89
N PHE A 118 -7.35 3.72 10.65
CA PHE A 118 -7.98 4.99 10.29
C PHE A 118 -9.42 4.75 9.82
N GLU A 119 -10.21 5.83 9.73
CA GLU A 119 -11.55 5.73 9.17
C GLU A 119 -11.55 5.31 7.70
N ALA A 120 -10.54 5.71 6.94
CA ALA A 120 -10.38 5.37 5.53
C ALA A 120 -9.86 3.93 5.30
N GLY A 121 -9.30 3.28 6.32
CA GLY A 121 -8.65 1.97 6.16
C GLY A 121 -7.46 1.77 7.09
N ILE A 122 -6.53 0.92 6.67
CA ILE A 122 -5.31 0.62 7.42
C ILE A 122 -4.13 1.23 6.67
N ARG A 123 -3.22 1.86 7.43
CA ARG A 123 -1.90 2.25 6.95
C ARG A 123 -0.86 1.42 7.67
N HIS A 124 -0.14 0.59 6.93
CA HIS A 124 0.94 -0.23 7.43
C HIS A 124 2.28 0.40 7.05
N TYR A 125 3.12 0.68 8.04
CA TYR A 125 4.47 1.20 7.86
C TYR A 125 5.46 0.11 8.23
N GLU A 126 6.27 -0.30 7.26
CA GLU A 126 7.35 -1.27 7.43
C GLU A 126 8.71 -0.56 7.44
N PHE A 127 9.52 -0.88 8.44
CA PHE A 127 10.85 -0.34 8.65
C PHE A 127 11.88 -1.45 8.47
N ARG A 128 12.91 -1.19 7.66
CA ARG A 128 14.07 -2.07 7.48
C ARG A 128 15.31 -1.32 7.89
N ASP A 129 16.17 -1.96 8.69
CA ASP A 129 17.38 -1.36 9.25
C ASP A 129 17.14 -0.01 9.95
N GLY A 130 15.96 0.14 10.58
CA GLY A 130 15.57 1.34 11.31
C GLY A 130 15.00 2.50 10.47
N ALA A 131 14.92 2.34 9.14
CA ALA A 131 14.39 3.34 8.22
C ALA A 131 13.09 2.85 7.55
N LEU A 132 12.18 3.77 7.23
CA LEU A 132 10.94 3.44 6.53
C LEU A 132 11.24 2.90 5.12
N SER A 133 10.77 1.69 4.83
CA SER A 133 11.04 0.99 3.58
C SER A 133 9.80 0.86 2.71
N LEU A 134 8.63 0.64 3.30
CA LEU A 134 7.38 0.39 2.58
C LEU A 134 6.22 0.98 3.38
N VAL A 135 5.30 1.63 2.67
CA VAL A 135 3.99 1.98 3.19
C VAL A 135 2.95 1.20 2.39
N THR A 136 2.08 0.47 3.09
CA THR A 136 0.95 -0.22 2.48
C THR A 136 -0.33 0.43 2.94
N LEU A 137 -1.16 0.82 1.98
CA LEU A 137 -2.50 1.36 2.21
C LEU A 137 -3.49 0.26 1.86
N SER A 138 -4.47 0.01 2.73
CA SER A 138 -5.55 -0.93 2.42
C SER A 138 -6.89 -0.37 2.84
N GLY A 139 -7.92 -0.66 2.04
CA GLY A 139 -9.30 -0.33 2.39
C GLY A 139 -9.75 -1.01 3.68
N LYS A 140 -10.88 -0.58 4.24
CA LYS A 140 -11.56 -1.38 5.28
C LYS A 140 -12.02 -2.69 4.64
N ALA A 141 -11.76 -3.81 5.32
CA ALA A 141 -12.48 -5.05 5.00
C ALA A 141 -13.98 -4.78 5.12
N GLY A 142 -14.70 -4.96 4.01
CA GLY A 142 -16.17 -4.84 3.96
C GLY A 142 -16.85 -6.00 4.65
#